data_AF-A0A915M981-F1
#
_entry.id   AF-A0A915M981-F1
#
_cell.length_a   1.000
_cell.length_b   1.000
_cell.length_c   1.000
_cell.angle_alpha   90.00
_cell.angle_beta   90.00
_cell.angle_gamma   90.00
#
_symmetry.space_group_name_H-M   'P 1'
#
loop_
_entity.id
_entity.type
_entity.pdbx_description
1 polymer ?
#
loop_
_entity_poly.entity_id
_entity_poly.type
_entity_poly.pdbx_seq_one_letter_code
_entity_poly.pdbx_strand_id
1 'polypeptide(L)'
;MLITTQKTDKQQRSLVLCISRVFAFERWQLLITALEMYRLLNNRYGRVNLVVAHIQSAITSVYNLLKLYEREGILSVRPGIRFPHSKNMQWDPNAETEFNGQILLAHECFYEFRESTEFIGLIDWDDLLLPSKNFVDLPSVFKEALNKYPNTAYFLVNKLEAKFEEKCW
;
A
#
# COMPACT_ATOMS: atom_id res chain seq x y z
N MET A 1 7.14 5.24 -25.24
CA MET A 1 6.82 5.25 -23.80
C MET A 1 8.15 5.30 -23.07
N LEU A 2 8.49 6.43 -22.46
CA LEU A 2 9.73 6.56 -21.67
C LEU A 2 9.48 5.83 -20.35
N ILE A 3 10.21 4.74 -20.09
CA ILE A 3 10.32 4.18 -18.74
C ILE A 3 11.03 5.25 -17.93
N THR A 4 10.26 6.02 -17.16
CA THR A 4 10.82 7.04 -16.29
C THR A 4 11.40 6.26 -15.12
N THR A 5 12.72 6.31 -14.92
CA THR A 5 13.34 5.65 -13.78
C THR A 5 12.72 6.23 -12.52
N GLN A 6 12.05 5.39 -11.74
CA GLN A 6 11.42 5.81 -10.50
C GLN A 6 12.52 6.33 -9.58
N LYS A 7 12.37 7.57 -9.13
CA LYS A 7 13.39 8.24 -8.34
C LYS A 7 13.37 7.64 -6.94
N THR A 8 14.50 7.10 -6.50
CA THR A 8 14.65 6.61 -5.12
C THR A 8 14.29 7.71 -4.13
N ASP A 9 13.44 7.37 -3.18
CA ASP A 9 13.08 8.26 -2.10
C ASP A 9 14.31 8.47 -1.18
N LYS A 10 14.42 9.67 -0.60
CA LYS A 10 15.55 10.06 0.25
C LYS A 10 15.15 10.43 1.67
N GLN A 11 13.84 10.45 1.95
CA GLN A 11 13.33 10.88 3.25
C GLN A 11 13.26 9.66 4.17
N GLN A 12 14.01 9.71 5.27
CA GLN A 12 14.04 8.62 6.24
C GLN A 12 12.68 8.46 6.93
N ARG A 13 12.15 7.23 6.89
CA ARG A 13 10.85 6.84 7.47
C ARG A 13 10.99 5.53 8.23
N SER A 14 10.29 5.37 9.34
CA SER A 14 10.27 4.11 10.08
C SER A 14 9.39 3.04 9.42
N LEU A 15 8.28 3.44 8.79
CA LEU A 15 7.37 2.49 8.15
C LEU A 15 6.66 3.13 6.95
N VAL A 16 6.76 2.48 5.81
CA VAL A 16 5.98 2.78 4.60
C VAL A 16 5.03 1.61 4.32
N LEU A 17 3.76 1.92 4.06
CA LEU A 17 2.77 0.92 3.64
C LEU A 17 2.51 1.04 2.14
N CYS A 18 2.88 0.03 1.38
CA CYS A 18 2.56 -0.10 -0.03
C CYS A 18 1.23 -0.85 -0.15
N ILE A 19 0.17 -0.13 -0.50
CA ILE A 19 -1.14 -0.72 -0.67
C ILE A 19 -1.28 -1.24 -2.10
N SER A 20 -1.94 -2.39 -2.26
CA SER A 20 -2.22 -2.97 -3.55
C SER A 20 -2.94 -2.02 -4.51
N ARG A 21 -2.81 -2.33 -5.81
CA ARG A 21 -3.27 -1.47 -6.90
C ARG A 21 -4.77 -1.20 -6.85
N VAL A 22 -5.12 0.01 -7.26
CA VAL A 22 -6.52 0.45 -7.38
C VAL A 22 -6.93 0.39 -8.86
N PHE A 23 -7.93 -0.44 -9.16
CA PHE A 23 -8.56 -0.52 -10.47
C PHE A 23 -10.08 -0.47 -10.34
N ALA A 24 -10.73 0.41 -11.10
CA ALA A 24 -12.18 0.61 -11.08
C ALA A 24 -12.75 0.79 -9.66
N PHE A 25 -11.98 1.46 -8.79
CA PHE A 25 -12.29 1.46 -7.36
C PHE A 25 -13.40 2.45 -7.03
N GLU A 26 -14.47 1.91 -6.46
CA GLU A 26 -15.68 2.63 -6.06
C GLU A 26 -15.98 2.55 -4.55
N ARG A 27 -15.29 1.66 -3.83
CA ARG A 27 -15.46 1.42 -2.39
C ARG A 27 -14.79 2.49 -1.54
N TRP A 28 -15.27 3.72 -1.68
CA TRP A 28 -14.73 4.89 -0.99
C TRP A 28 -14.71 4.74 0.54
N GLN A 29 -15.62 3.95 1.13
CA GLN A 29 -15.67 3.69 2.56
C GLN A 29 -14.39 3.00 3.05
N LEU A 30 -13.89 2.01 2.31
CA LEU A 30 -12.67 1.28 2.66
C LEU A 30 -11.45 2.21 2.61
N LEU A 31 -11.36 3.02 1.55
CA LEU A 31 -10.29 4.00 1.39
C LEU A 31 -10.26 5.01 2.53
N ILE A 32 -11.41 5.61 2.87
CA ILE A 32 -11.48 6.58 3.99
C ILE A 32 -11.09 5.88 5.29
N THR A 33 -11.63 4.69 5.53
CA THR A 33 -11.32 3.92 6.75
C THR A 33 -9.84 3.65 6.86
N ALA A 34 -9.20 3.15 5.79
CA ALA A 34 -7.76 2.87 5.79
C ALA A 34 -6.92 4.13 6.00
N LEU A 35 -7.15 5.18 5.21
CA LEU A 35 -6.32 6.39 5.27
C LEU A 35 -6.51 7.19 6.55
N GLU A 36 -7.74 7.30 7.07
CA GLU A 36 -7.96 7.96 8.37
C GLU A 36 -7.40 7.14 9.53
N MET A 37 -7.49 5.81 9.48
CA MET A 37 -6.83 4.97 10.49
C MET A 37 -5.32 5.17 10.47
N TYR A 38 -4.68 5.20 9.29
CA TYR A 38 -3.24 5.47 9.21
C TYR A 38 -2.87 6.91 9.60
N ARG A 39 -3.72 7.90 9.30
CA ARG A 39 -3.57 9.27 9.81
C ARG A 39 -3.59 9.32 11.33
N LEU A 40 -4.54 8.63 11.97
CA LEU A 40 -4.66 8.55 13.42
C LEU A 40 -3.47 7.85 14.05
N LEU A 41 -3.00 6.75 13.44
CA LEU A 41 -1.82 6.04 13.90
C LEU A 41 -0.58 6.95 13.81
N ASN A 42 -0.36 7.63 12.69
CA ASN A 42 0.79 8.53 12.52
C ASN A 42 0.88 9.60 13.61
N ASN A 43 -0.26 10.17 14.01
CA ASN A 43 -0.32 11.24 15.01
C ASN A 43 -0.26 10.76 16.47
N ARG A 44 -0.61 9.49 16.75
CA ARG A 44 -0.93 9.06 18.13
C ARG A 44 -0.28 7.75 18.59
N TYR A 45 -0.20 6.70 17.75
CA TYR A 45 0.11 5.33 18.20
C TYR A 45 0.81 4.44 17.16
N GLY A 46 1.39 4.97 16.09
CA GLY A 46 1.99 4.09 15.07
C GLY A 46 2.52 4.90 13.91
N ARG A 47 3.84 5.00 13.78
CA ARG A 47 4.50 5.84 12.78
C ARG A 47 4.40 5.23 11.37
N VAL A 48 3.19 4.96 10.88
CA VAL A 48 2.93 4.80 9.45
C VAL A 48 3.19 6.17 8.83
N ASN A 49 4.38 6.34 8.28
CA ASN A 49 4.84 7.65 7.84
C ASN A 49 4.31 8.01 6.45
N LEU A 50 4.02 7.01 5.63
CA LEU A 50 3.52 7.19 4.29
C LEU A 50 2.75 5.94 3.86
N VAL A 51 1.61 6.17 3.22
CA VAL A 51 0.90 5.17 2.44
C VAL A 51 1.22 5.42 0.97
N VAL A 52 1.51 4.36 0.21
CA VAL A 52 1.81 4.45 -1.23
C VAL A 52 0.80 3.61 -1.97
N ALA A 53 0.17 4.17 -2.99
CA ALA A 53 -0.80 3.45 -3.81
C ALA A 53 -0.61 3.74 -5.29
N HIS A 54 -0.71 2.68 -6.08
CA HIS A 54 -0.72 2.76 -7.54
C HIS A 54 -2.17 2.80 -8.03
N ILE A 55 -2.54 3.90 -8.68
CA ILE A 55 -3.91 4.12 -9.15
C ILE A 55 -3.93 3.95 -10.67
N GLN A 56 -4.55 2.87 -11.15
CA GLN A 56 -4.78 2.67 -12.59
C GLN A 56 -6.06 3.36 -13.05
N SER A 57 -7.14 3.22 -12.28
CA SER A 57 -8.41 3.91 -12.55
C SER A 57 -9.25 3.99 -11.28
N ALA A 58 -9.94 5.12 -11.12
CA ALA A 58 -10.91 5.37 -10.06
C ALA A 58 -11.99 6.33 -10.60
N ILE A 59 -13.18 6.31 -10.00
CA ILE A 59 -14.20 7.32 -10.30
C ILE A 59 -13.71 8.71 -9.87
N THR A 60 -14.15 9.77 -10.55
CA THR A 60 -13.63 11.13 -10.35
C THR A 60 -13.69 11.61 -8.91
N SER A 61 -14.78 11.31 -8.19
CA SER A 61 -14.94 11.66 -6.77
C SER A 61 -13.90 10.99 -5.87
N VAL A 62 -13.69 9.68 -6.05
CA VAL A 62 -12.67 8.91 -5.33
C VAL A 62 -11.26 9.38 -5.67
N TYR A 63 -10.99 9.66 -6.95
CA TYR A 63 -9.69 10.18 -7.37
C TYR A 63 -9.39 11.56 -6.74
N ASN A 64 -10.38 12.45 -6.71
CA ASN A 64 -10.24 13.74 -6.05
C ASN A 64 -9.94 13.57 -4.55
N LEU A 65 -10.61 12.63 -3.88
CA LEU A 65 -10.35 12.29 -2.48
C LEU A 65 -8.91 11.78 -2.26
N LEU A 66 -8.42 10.86 -3.11
CA LEU A 66 -7.03 10.41 -3.07
C LEU A 66 -6.04 11.57 -3.21
N LYS A 67 -6.34 12.53 -4.10
CA LYS A 67 -5.52 13.74 -4.29
C LYS A 67 -5.56 14.68 -3.09
N LEU A 68 -6.63 14.70 -2.30
CA LEU A 68 -6.65 15.44 -1.03
C LEU A 68 -5.70 14.79 -0.02
N TYR A 69 -5.78 13.47 0.18
CA TYR A 69 -4.86 12.75 1.06
C TYR A 69 -3.40 12.85 0.62
N GLU A 70 -3.15 12.92 -0.69
CA GLU A 70 -1.80 13.15 -1.23
C GLU A 70 -1.27 14.53 -0.85
N ARG A 71 -2.09 15.58 -0.92
CA ARG A 71 -1.72 16.93 -0.50
C ARG A 71 -1.46 17.03 1.01
N GLU A 72 -2.15 16.24 1.81
CA GLU A 72 -1.93 16.15 3.26
C GLU A 72 -0.68 15.34 3.63
N GLY A 73 -0.01 14.71 2.66
CA GLY A 73 1.20 13.92 2.88
C GLY A 73 0.96 12.55 3.51
N ILE A 74 -0.31 12.12 3.62
CA ILE A 74 -0.68 10.80 4.16
C ILE A 74 -0.49 9.73 3.09
N LEU A 75 -0.85 10.06 1.85
CA LEU A 75 -0.80 9.17 0.69
C LEU A 75 0.23 9.67 -0.33
N SER A 76 0.89 8.77 -1.04
CA SER A 76 1.64 9.06 -2.26
C SER A 76 1.02 8.28 -3.40
N VAL A 77 0.49 8.99 -4.40
CA VAL A 77 -0.11 8.33 -5.56
C VAL A 77 0.96 8.12 -6.63
N ARG A 78 1.07 6.89 -7.11
CA ARG A 78 1.83 6.54 -8.31
C ARG A 78 0.86 6.22 -9.45
N PRO A 79 1.20 6.54 -10.71
CA PRO A 79 0.40 6.09 -11.83
C PRO A 79 0.45 4.55 -11.90
N GLY A 80 -0.70 3.92 -12.16
CA GLY A 80 -0.71 2.50 -12.50
C GLY A 80 0.07 2.23 -13.79
N ILE A 81 0.79 1.11 -13.83
CA ILE A 81 1.53 0.69 -15.03
C ILE A 81 0.56 -0.06 -15.95
N ARG A 82 0.52 0.34 -17.22
CA ARG A 82 -0.14 -0.39 -18.30
C ARG A 82 0.84 -0.69 -19.40
N PHE A 83 0.89 -1.94 -19.82
CA PHE A 83 1.70 -2.35 -20.95
C PHE A 83 1.02 -1.92 -22.26
N PRO A 84 1.81 -1.45 -23.24
CA PRO A 84 1.28 -1.09 -24.55
C PRO A 84 0.75 -2.34 -25.24
N HIS A 85 -0.51 -2.31 -25.67
CA HIS A 85 -1.11 -3.33 -26.51
C HIS A 85 -1.08 -2.88 -27.97
N SER A 86 -0.41 -3.64 -28.84
CA SER A 86 -0.35 -3.38 -30.27
C SER A 86 -1.47 -4.11 -31.00
N LYS A 87 -2.02 -3.53 -32.06
CA LYS A 87 -3.09 -4.14 -32.89
C LYS A 87 -2.73 -5.51 -33.46
N ASN A 88 -1.44 -5.80 -33.60
CA ASN A 88 -0.95 -7.08 -34.13
C ASN A 88 -0.69 -8.13 -33.03
N MET A 89 -0.87 -7.78 -31.76
CA MET A 89 -0.76 -8.74 -30.65
C MET A 89 -2.04 -9.57 -30.57
N GLN A 90 -1.89 -10.89 -30.57
CA GLN A 90 -2.99 -11.85 -30.41
C GLN A 90 -3.38 -12.07 -28.93
N TRP A 91 -2.73 -11.35 -28.01
CA TRP A 91 -2.90 -11.46 -26.57
C TRP A 91 -2.85 -10.06 -25.93
N ASP A 92 -3.55 -9.88 -24.81
CA ASP A 92 -3.49 -8.63 -24.04
C ASP A 92 -2.39 -8.72 -22.98
N PRO A 93 -1.30 -7.94 -23.09
CA PRO A 93 -0.23 -7.99 -22.11
C PRO A 93 -0.67 -7.64 -20.70
N ASN A 94 -1.72 -6.82 -20.55
CA ASN A 94 -2.24 -6.45 -19.24
C ASN A 94 -3.08 -7.57 -18.61
N ALA A 95 -3.69 -8.44 -19.43
CA ALA A 95 -4.43 -9.62 -18.97
C ALA A 95 -3.50 -10.79 -18.61
N GLU A 96 -2.38 -10.92 -19.33
CA GLU A 96 -1.39 -11.97 -19.11
C GLU A 96 -0.35 -11.62 -18.01
N THR A 97 -0.42 -10.42 -17.43
CA THR A 97 0.48 -10.04 -16.32
C THR A 97 -0.02 -10.68 -15.03
N GLU A 98 0.88 -11.38 -14.32
CA GLU A 98 0.58 -12.03 -13.04
C GLU A 98 -0.05 -11.07 -12.03
N PHE A 99 -1.14 -11.50 -11.38
CA PHE A 99 -1.95 -10.72 -10.45
C PHE A 99 -2.33 -9.32 -10.98
N ASN A 100 -2.59 -9.19 -12.28
CA ASN A 100 -2.88 -7.90 -12.93
C ASN A 100 -1.82 -6.82 -12.63
N GLY A 101 -0.55 -7.22 -12.47
CA GLY A 101 0.57 -6.34 -12.17
C GLY A 101 0.72 -5.95 -10.70
N GLN A 102 0.03 -6.58 -9.75
CA GLN A 102 0.23 -6.29 -8.31
C GLN A 102 1.68 -6.53 -7.86
N ILE A 103 2.31 -7.64 -8.29
CA ILE A 103 3.71 -7.95 -7.95
C ILE A 103 4.66 -6.88 -8.48
N LEU A 104 4.46 -6.43 -9.72
CA LEU A 104 5.24 -5.36 -10.33
C LEU A 104 5.20 -4.09 -9.46
N LEU A 105 4.02 -3.73 -8.97
CA LEU A 105 3.81 -2.51 -8.19
C LEU A 105 4.34 -2.63 -6.75
N ALA A 106 4.34 -3.84 -6.19
CA ALA A 106 5.03 -4.13 -4.93
C ALA A 106 6.55 -3.96 -5.10
N HIS A 107 7.13 -4.47 -6.19
CA HIS A 107 8.55 -4.29 -6.49
C HIS A 107 8.93 -2.83 -6.72
N GLU A 108 8.12 -2.06 -7.45
CA GLU A 108 8.32 -0.61 -7.61
C GLU A 108 8.43 0.08 -6.23
N CYS A 109 7.53 -0.26 -5.31
CA CYS A 109 7.59 0.27 -3.95
C CYS A 109 8.87 -0.13 -3.20
N PHE A 110 9.30 -1.39 -3.31
CA PHE A 110 10.59 -1.81 -2.73
C PHE A 110 11.76 -1.03 -3.31
N TYR A 111 11.83 -0.89 -4.64
CA TYR A 111 12.92 -0.15 -5.28
C TYR A 111 12.94 1.33 -4.89
N GLU A 112 11.77 1.94 -4.74
CA GLU A 112 11.66 3.34 -4.36
C GLU A 112 12.12 3.59 -2.92
N PHE A 113 11.70 2.74 -1.97
CA PHE A 113 11.86 3.01 -0.53
C PHE A 113 12.94 2.18 0.18
N ARG A 114 13.58 1.19 -0.47
CA ARG A 114 14.55 0.28 0.18
C ARG A 114 15.67 0.94 0.98
N GLU A 115 16.11 2.15 0.60
CA GLU A 115 17.20 2.87 1.28
C GLU A 115 16.70 3.96 2.25
N SER A 116 15.40 4.26 2.21
CA SER A 116 14.82 5.38 2.95
C SER A 116 13.80 4.96 3.98
N THR A 117 13.56 3.67 4.14
CA THR A 117 12.70 3.17 5.20
C THR A 117 13.22 1.93 5.92
N GLU A 118 12.96 1.88 7.23
CA GLU A 118 13.33 0.74 8.07
C GLU A 118 12.46 -0.50 7.76
N PHE A 119 11.18 -0.30 7.49
CA PHE A 119 10.23 -1.37 7.19
C PHE A 119 9.28 -0.98 6.05
N ILE A 120 9.01 -1.94 5.17
CA ILE A 120 7.99 -1.84 4.12
C ILE A 120 6.92 -2.88 4.39
N GLY A 121 5.67 -2.43 4.52
CA GLY A 121 4.49 -3.30 4.60
C GLY A 121 3.81 -3.40 3.25
N LEU A 122 3.51 -4.62 2.81
CA LEU A 122 2.58 -4.86 1.69
C LEU A 122 1.21 -5.19 2.26
N ILE A 123 0.18 -4.45 1.86
CA ILE A 123 -1.18 -4.62 2.40
C ILE A 123 -2.25 -4.35 1.34
N ASP A 124 -3.43 -4.95 1.48
CA ASP A 124 -4.59 -4.64 0.65
C ASP A 124 -5.44 -3.51 1.21
N TRP A 125 -6.29 -2.91 0.36
CA TRP A 125 -7.17 -1.80 0.75
C TRP A 125 -8.27 -2.17 1.75
N ASP A 126 -8.64 -3.45 1.81
CA ASP A 126 -9.62 -4.00 2.74
C ASP A 126 -8.98 -4.55 4.03
N ASP A 127 -7.66 -4.37 4.19
CA ASP A 127 -6.91 -4.75 5.38
C ASP A 127 -6.35 -3.54 6.15
N LEU A 128 -6.29 -3.69 7.47
CA LEU A 128 -5.72 -2.68 8.37
C LEU A 128 -4.60 -3.29 9.20
N LEU A 129 -3.43 -2.67 9.15
CA LEU A 129 -2.31 -2.99 10.04
C LEU A 129 -2.40 -2.11 11.30
N LEU A 130 -2.72 -2.73 12.43
CA LEU A 130 -2.96 -2.04 13.69
C LEU A 130 -1.95 -2.49 14.77
N PRO A 131 -1.51 -1.58 15.66
CA PRO A 131 -0.73 -1.98 16.82
C PRO A 131 -1.59 -2.85 17.75
N SER A 132 -0.95 -3.85 18.38
CA SER A 132 -1.64 -4.68 19.39
C SER A 132 -1.70 -3.94 20.73
N LYS A 133 -2.55 -4.39 21.67
CA LYS A 133 -2.65 -3.80 23.02
C LYS A 133 -1.31 -3.73 23.77
N ASN A 134 -0.36 -4.59 23.43
CA ASN A 134 0.94 -4.66 24.09
C ASN A 134 1.99 -3.74 23.45
N PHE A 135 1.69 -3.13 22.31
CA PHE A 135 2.64 -2.31 21.56
C PHE A 135 2.05 -0.93 21.29
N VAL A 136 2.83 0.10 21.63
CA VAL A 136 2.40 1.50 21.50
C VAL A 136 2.62 2.03 20.09
N ASP A 137 3.52 1.43 19.30
CA ASP A 137 3.77 1.77 17.89
C ASP A 137 4.21 0.56 17.05
N LEU A 138 3.81 0.55 15.76
CA LEU A 138 4.07 -0.54 14.81
C LEU A 138 5.58 -0.78 14.52
N PRO A 139 6.41 0.24 14.24
CA PRO A 139 7.84 0.01 14.00
C PRO A 139 8.55 -0.69 15.16
N SER A 140 8.21 -0.38 16.41
CA SER A 140 8.80 -1.05 17.57
C SER A 140 8.52 -2.56 17.58
N VAL A 141 7.32 -2.99 17.14
CA VAL A 141 6.98 -4.42 16.98
C VAL A 141 7.93 -5.10 16.01
N PHE A 142 8.16 -4.47 14.85
CA PHE A 142 8.99 -5.04 13.79
C PHE A 142 10.47 -5.03 14.18
N LYS A 143 10.93 -4.02 14.92
CA LYS A 143 12.29 -4.00 15.48
C LYS A 143 12.51 -5.13 16.48
N GLU A 144 11.56 -5.37 17.37
CA GLU A 144 11.66 -6.50 18.31
C GLU A 144 11.67 -7.83 17.58
N ALA A 145 10.80 -8.00 16.58
CA ALA A 145 10.77 -9.19 15.74
C ALA A 145 12.08 -9.41 14.97
N LEU A 146 12.68 -8.33 14.43
CA LEU A 146 13.97 -8.38 13.74
C LEU A 146 15.11 -8.71 14.68
N ASN A 147 15.14 -8.13 15.89
CA ASN A 147 16.14 -8.47 16.90
C ASN A 147 16.08 -9.96 17.28
N LYS A 148 14.88 -10.53 17.32
CA LYS A 148 14.67 -11.96 17.62
C LYS A 148 15.02 -12.86 16.43
N TYR A 149 14.79 -12.39 15.21
CA TYR A 149 14.99 -13.16 13.97
C TYR A 149 15.80 -12.34 12.95
N PRO A 150 17.11 -12.09 13.19
CA PRO A 150 17.90 -11.12 12.42
C PRO A 150 18.14 -11.50 10.96
N ASN A 151 17.99 -12.78 10.61
CA ASN A 151 18.22 -13.29 9.26
C ASN A 151 16.92 -13.54 8.47
N THR A 152 15.77 -13.07 8.97
CA THR A 152 14.51 -13.24 8.24
C THR A 152 14.38 -12.21 7.12
N ALA A 153 13.84 -12.62 5.98
CA ALA A 153 13.59 -11.72 4.86
C ALA A 153 12.30 -10.90 5.03
N TYR A 154 11.32 -11.44 5.76
CA TYR A 154 10.03 -10.79 6.01
C TYR A 154 9.36 -11.34 7.27
N PHE A 155 8.31 -10.65 7.71
CA PHE A 155 7.41 -11.10 8.75
C PHE A 155 6.00 -11.25 8.17
N LEU A 156 5.36 -12.38 8.40
CA LEU A 156 3.93 -12.53 8.12
C LEU A 156 3.15 -12.05 9.34
N VAL A 157 2.31 -11.03 9.15
CA VAL A 157 1.37 -10.58 10.18
C VAL A 157 0.08 -11.36 10.00
N ASN A 158 -0.33 -12.10 11.03
CA ASN A 158 -1.57 -12.87 10.98
C ASN A 158 -2.76 -11.93 10.84
N LYS A 159 -3.60 -12.20 9.83
CA LYS A 159 -4.86 -11.50 9.60
C LYS A 159 -5.91 -12.01 10.58
N LEU A 160 -6.52 -11.08 11.32
CA LEU A 160 -7.74 -11.36 12.08
C LEU A 160 -8.93 -11.02 11.19
N GLU A 161 -9.62 -12.05 10.71
CA GLU A 161 -10.83 -11.86 9.92
C GLU A 161 -12.03 -11.69 10.85
N ALA A 162 -12.71 -10.56 10.73
CA ALA A 162 -14.00 -10.38 11.36
C ALA A 162 -15.03 -11.26 10.62
N LYS A 163 -15.55 -12.29 11.29
CA LYS A 163 -16.72 -13.02 10.81
C LYS A 163 -17.95 -12.18 11.08
N PHE A 164 -18.43 -11.49 10.06
CA PHE A 164 -19.75 -10.87 10.09
C PHE A 164 -20.78 -11.92 9.71
N GLU A 165 -21.58 -12.38 10.69
CA GLU A 165 -22.84 -13.05 10.38
C GLU A 165 -23.79 -11.99 9.81
N GLU A 166 -23.94 -11.95 8.49
CA GLU A 166 -25.06 -11.24 7.86
C GLU A 166 -26.36 -11.90 8.32
N LYS A 167 -26.97 -11.36 9.36
CA LYS A 167 -28.40 -11.56 9.60
C LYS A 167 -29.14 -10.72 8.56
N CYS A 168 -29.46 -11.35 7.43
CA CYS A 168 -30.49 -10.85 6.54
C CYS A 168 -31.78 -10.76 7.34
N TRP A 169 -32.29 -9.55 7.53
CA TRP A 169 -33.62 -9.29 8.09
C TRP A 169 -34.66 -9.39 6.98
#